data_AF-A0A843EDY2-F1
#
_entry.id   AF-A0A843EDY2-F1
#
_cell.length_a   1.000
_cell.length_b   1.000
_cell.length_c   1.000
_cell.angle_alpha   90.00
_cell.angle_beta   90.00
_cell.angle_gamma   90.00
#
_symmetry.space_group_name_H-M   'P 1'
#
loop_
_entity.id
_entity.type
_entity.pdbx_description
1 polymer ?
#
loop_
_entity_poly.entity_id
_entity_poly.type
_entity_poly.pdbx_seq_one_letter_code
_entity_poly.pdbx_strand_id
1 'polypeptide(L)'
;VIECFDGDLLTKKATATLPVKDGVVLPDIYQDVLKIAVVERYGGNTIANAFVKGFGLKKGAIASSVAHDSHNIIVIGYNSLEMADAVNQVIDDMGGISVVSEDFSDSLPLPIAGLMSNEDVYVVAEKLGVLHNMAAALGCQIEAPFMTMAFMALLVIPSIKISDKGLFDGDNFEFMDVIIK
;
A
#
# COMPACT_ATOMS: atom_id res chain seq x y z
N VAL A 1 -9.54 10.38 -1.43
CA VAL A 1 -8.16 9.98 -1.82
C VAL A 1 -7.24 10.36 -0.68
N ILE A 2 -6.35 9.45 -0.27
CA ILE A 2 -5.28 9.71 0.68
C ILE A 2 -4.14 10.39 -0.08
N GLU A 3 -3.87 11.67 0.13
CA GLU A 3 -2.71 12.33 -0.49
C GLU A 3 -1.53 12.28 0.49
N CYS A 4 -0.45 11.60 0.09
CA CYS A 4 0.80 11.50 0.84
C CYS A 4 1.90 12.36 0.20
N PHE A 5 2.91 12.68 0.99
CA PHE A 5 4.06 13.49 0.57
C PHE A 5 5.35 12.76 0.93
N ASP A 6 6.35 12.87 0.07
CA ASP A 6 7.66 12.26 0.31
C ASP A 6 8.30 12.84 1.59
N GLY A 7 8.83 11.97 2.44
CA GLY A 7 9.40 12.33 3.74
C GLY A 7 8.40 12.83 4.81
N ASP A 8 7.09 12.74 4.58
CA ASP A 8 6.06 13.19 5.54
C ASP A 8 5.14 12.04 6.00
N LEU A 9 4.78 12.05 7.27
CA LEU A 9 3.82 11.12 7.88
C LEU A 9 2.38 11.64 7.76
N LEU A 10 2.24 12.96 7.66
CA LEU A 10 0.97 13.63 7.52
C LEU A 10 0.43 13.41 6.11
N THR A 11 -0.90 13.28 6.07
CA THR A 11 -1.65 13.09 4.83
C THR A 11 -2.65 14.22 4.68
N LYS A 12 -3.09 14.45 3.44
CA LYS A 12 -4.23 15.33 3.16
C LYS A 12 -5.41 14.55 2.60
N LYS A 13 -6.59 15.06 2.89
CA LYS A 13 -7.83 14.67 2.22
C LYS A 13 -7.88 15.31 0.85
N ALA A 14 -7.91 14.48 -0.18
CA ALA A 14 -8.08 14.91 -1.57
C ALA A 14 -9.30 14.25 -2.24
N THR A 15 -9.84 14.93 -3.24
CA THR A 15 -10.89 14.42 -4.14
C THR A 15 -10.35 14.35 -5.56
N ALA A 16 -10.82 13.36 -6.33
CA ALA A 16 -10.45 13.19 -7.73
C ALA A 16 -11.66 12.67 -8.51
N THR A 17 -11.80 13.11 -9.76
CA THR A 17 -12.76 12.52 -10.71
C THR A 17 -12.04 11.43 -11.48
N LEU A 18 -12.47 10.19 -11.28
CA LEU A 18 -11.82 9.01 -11.84
C LEU A 18 -12.72 8.32 -12.88
N PRO A 19 -12.13 7.68 -13.89
CA PRO A 19 -12.90 6.92 -14.87
C PRO A 19 -13.57 5.71 -14.20
N VAL A 20 -14.79 5.41 -14.66
CA VAL A 20 -15.56 4.24 -14.22
C VAL A 20 -15.77 3.34 -15.43
N LYS A 21 -15.47 2.04 -15.26
CA LYS A 21 -15.71 1.03 -16.28
C LYS A 21 -16.34 -0.20 -15.62
N ASP A 22 -17.45 -0.68 -16.18
CA ASP A 22 -18.16 -1.87 -15.70
C ASP A 22 -18.50 -1.84 -14.19
N GLY A 23 -18.85 -0.65 -13.68
CA GLY A 23 -19.16 -0.43 -12.27
C GLY A 23 -17.94 -0.35 -11.33
N VAL A 24 -16.72 -0.41 -11.87
CA VAL A 24 -15.47 -0.30 -11.12
C VAL A 24 -14.84 1.06 -11.35
N VAL A 25 -14.52 1.76 -10.26
CA VAL A 25 -13.71 3.00 -10.31
C VAL A 25 -12.25 2.61 -10.57
N LEU A 26 -11.69 3.16 -11.64
CA LEU A 26 -10.32 2.87 -12.07
C LEU A 26 -9.34 3.94 -11.55
N PRO A 27 -8.09 3.58 -11.26
CA PRO A 27 -7.05 4.55 -10.96
C PRO A 27 -6.68 5.36 -12.21
N ASP A 28 -6.03 6.50 -11.99
CA ASP A 28 -5.57 7.40 -13.06
C ASP A 28 -4.12 7.82 -12.79
N ILE A 29 -3.20 7.26 -13.58
CA ILE A 29 -1.76 7.52 -13.47
C ILE A 29 -1.36 8.94 -13.86
N TYR A 30 -2.21 9.67 -14.60
CA TYR A 30 -1.96 11.07 -14.97
C TYR A 30 -2.30 12.02 -13.84
N GLN A 31 -3.30 11.67 -13.02
CA GLN A 31 -3.61 12.37 -11.77
C GLN A 31 -2.78 11.84 -10.58
N ASP A 32 -1.97 10.81 -10.80
CA ASP A 32 -1.26 10.05 -9.78
C ASP A 32 -2.20 9.51 -8.69
N VAL A 33 -3.36 8.97 -9.11
CA VAL A 33 -4.31 8.36 -8.19
C VAL A 33 -4.31 6.86 -8.39
N LEU A 34 -3.78 6.13 -7.43
CA LEU A 34 -3.62 4.68 -7.41
C LEU A 34 -4.62 4.01 -6.48
N LYS A 35 -4.83 2.71 -6.67
CA LYS A 35 -5.59 1.92 -5.70
C LYS A 35 -4.72 1.65 -4.47
N ILE A 36 -5.33 1.66 -3.30
CA ILE A 36 -4.76 1.18 -2.05
C ILE A 36 -5.75 0.23 -1.39
N ALA A 37 -5.27 -0.86 -0.80
CA ALA A 37 -6.11 -1.77 -0.05
C ALA A 37 -5.42 -2.25 1.23
N VAL A 38 -6.22 -2.55 2.24
CA VAL A 38 -5.79 -3.23 3.47
C VAL A 38 -6.54 -4.55 3.57
N VAL A 39 -5.79 -5.64 3.64
CA VAL A 39 -6.27 -7.02 3.76
C VAL A 39 -6.01 -7.49 5.18
N GLU A 40 -7.10 -7.79 5.89
CA GLU A 40 -7.07 -8.29 7.25
C GLU A 40 -6.44 -9.69 7.30
N ARG A 41 -5.53 -9.94 8.25
CA ARG A 41 -4.80 -11.21 8.34
C ARG A 41 -4.85 -11.92 9.70
N TYR A 42 -5.68 -11.46 10.63
CA TYR A 42 -5.84 -12.03 11.98
C TYR A 42 -7.20 -12.74 12.18
N GLY A 43 -7.90 -13.06 11.08
CA GLY A 43 -9.07 -13.95 11.07
C GLY A 43 -10.42 -13.25 10.89
N GLY A 44 -10.42 -11.93 10.68
CA GLY A 44 -11.59 -11.14 10.32
C GLY A 44 -12.00 -11.28 8.85
N ASN A 45 -11.07 -11.63 7.95
CA ASN A 45 -11.32 -11.84 6.51
C ASN A 45 -11.96 -10.63 5.81
N THR A 46 -11.58 -9.41 6.19
CA THR A 46 -12.05 -8.18 5.56
C THR A 46 -11.02 -7.60 4.61
N ILE A 47 -11.49 -6.91 3.58
CA ILE A 47 -10.65 -6.16 2.64
C ILE A 47 -11.27 -4.77 2.48
N ALA A 48 -10.51 -3.74 2.84
CA ALA A 48 -10.87 -2.36 2.59
C ALA A 48 -10.14 -1.85 1.36
N ASN A 49 -10.83 -1.13 0.48
CA ASN A 49 -10.26 -0.51 -0.71
C ASN A 49 -10.43 1.01 -0.64
N ALA A 50 -9.44 1.76 -1.09
CA ALA A 50 -9.53 3.19 -1.30
C ALA A 50 -8.58 3.64 -2.42
N PHE A 51 -8.27 4.94 -2.46
CA PHE A 51 -7.34 5.54 -3.41
C PHE A 51 -6.28 6.36 -2.69
N VAL A 52 -5.04 6.27 -3.18
CA VAL A 52 -3.88 7.03 -2.68
C VAL A 52 -3.27 7.87 -3.81
N LYS A 53 -2.70 9.02 -3.46
CA LYS A 53 -1.99 9.92 -4.37
C LYS A 53 -0.64 10.31 -3.78
N GLY A 54 0.39 10.40 -4.62
CA GLY A 54 1.75 10.78 -4.28
C GLY A 54 2.79 9.68 -4.53
N PHE A 55 2.36 8.43 -4.77
CA PHE A 55 3.28 7.30 -4.96
C PHE A 55 3.92 7.29 -6.34
N GLY A 56 3.26 7.73 -7.40
CA GLY A 56 3.83 7.84 -8.73
C GLY A 56 3.81 6.59 -9.60
N LEU A 57 3.49 5.40 -9.06
CA LEU A 57 3.52 4.13 -9.81
C LEU A 57 2.75 4.23 -11.13
N LYS A 58 3.31 3.70 -12.20
CA LYS A 58 2.70 3.67 -13.55
C LYS A 58 2.23 2.28 -13.96
N LYS A 59 2.73 1.24 -13.29
CA LYS A 59 2.37 -0.16 -13.45
C LYS A 59 2.73 -0.94 -12.18
N GLY A 60 2.30 -2.19 -12.07
CA GLY A 60 2.65 -3.04 -10.96
C GLY A 60 1.96 -2.67 -9.65
N ALA A 61 2.43 -3.34 -8.60
CA ALA A 61 2.00 -3.15 -7.23
C ALA A 61 3.14 -3.38 -6.24
N ILE A 62 3.03 -2.75 -5.08
CA ILE A 62 3.87 -2.97 -3.91
C ILE A 62 2.99 -3.39 -2.73
N ALA A 63 3.44 -4.35 -1.94
CA ALA A 63 2.72 -4.77 -0.73
C ALA A 63 3.66 -4.94 0.47
N SER A 64 3.10 -4.84 1.68
CA SER A 64 3.82 -5.06 2.92
C SER A 64 2.89 -5.56 4.03
N SER A 65 3.37 -6.46 4.89
CA SER A 65 2.72 -6.77 6.16
C SER A 65 3.13 -5.84 7.31
N VAL A 66 4.10 -4.95 7.08
CA VAL A 66 4.46 -3.87 8.00
C VAL A 66 3.58 -2.66 7.69
N ALA A 67 2.43 -2.58 8.37
CA ALA A 67 1.49 -1.45 8.26
C ALA A 67 1.12 -0.91 9.65
N HIS A 68 1.68 0.22 10.05
CA HIS A 68 1.55 0.75 11.40
C HIS A 68 0.10 1.09 11.76
N ASP A 69 -0.46 0.68 12.90
CA ASP A 69 0.09 -0.23 13.95
C ASP A 69 -0.69 -1.55 14.03
N SER A 70 -1.72 -1.74 13.21
CA SER A 70 -2.48 -3.00 13.17
C SER A 70 -1.74 -4.10 12.44
N HIS A 71 -0.76 -3.75 11.59
CA HIS A 71 0.08 -4.66 10.81
C HIS A 71 -0.74 -5.68 10.00
N ASN A 72 -1.84 -5.22 9.39
CA ASN A 72 -2.51 -5.93 8.30
C ASN A 72 -1.68 -5.81 7.00
N ILE A 73 -2.01 -6.59 5.96
CA ILE A 73 -1.32 -6.46 4.68
C ILE A 73 -1.85 -5.22 3.98
N ILE A 74 -0.97 -4.28 3.64
CA ILE A 74 -1.30 -3.11 2.84
C ILE A 74 -0.69 -3.26 1.45
N VAL A 75 -1.43 -2.87 0.42
CA VAL A 75 -1.01 -2.95 -0.98
C VAL A 75 -1.40 -1.70 -1.74
N ILE A 76 -0.51 -1.21 -2.59
CA ILE A 76 -0.74 -0.09 -3.50
C ILE A 76 -0.40 -0.54 -4.92
N GLY A 77 -1.25 -0.23 -5.89
CA GLY A 77 -0.97 -0.59 -7.28
C GLY A 77 -1.90 0.04 -8.30
N TYR A 78 -1.55 -0.18 -9.57
CA TYR A 78 -2.33 0.33 -10.70
C TYR A 78 -3.50 -0.58 -11.08
N ASN A 79 -3.36 -1.90 -10.96
CA ASN A 79 -4.47 -2.81 -11.22
C ASN A 79 -4.60 -3.89 -10.16
N SER A 80 -5.81 -4.44 -10.06
CA SER A 80 -6.17 -5.38 -9.01
C SER A 80 -5.51 -6.76 -9.15
N LEU A 81 -5.05 -7.13 -10.35
CA LEU A 81 -4.40 -8.43 -10.56
C LEU A 81 -3.01 -8.43 -9.93
N GLU A 82 -2.17 -7.47 -10.31
CA GLU A 82 -0.81 -7.33 -9.76
C GLU A 82 -0.85 -7.02 -8.25
N MET A 83 -1.87 -6.30 -7.77
CA MET A 83 -2.08 -6.11 -6.34
C MET A 83 -2.39 -7.42 -5.62
N ALA A 84 -3.22 -8.29 -6.21
CA ALA A 84 -3.52 -9.59 -5.62
C ALA A 84 -2.28 -10.49 -5.61
N ASP A 85 -1.49 -10.49 -6.68
CA ASP A 85 -0.23 -11.24 -6.76
C ASP A 85 0.79 -10.74 -5.71
N ALA A 86 0.91 -9.42 -5.53
CA ALA A 86 1.78 -8.84 -4.50
C ALA A 86 1.34 -9.25 -3.08
N VAL A 87 0.03 -9.24 -2.80
CA VAL A 87 -0.53 -9.70 -1.53
C VAL A 87 -0.28 -11.20 -1.33
N ASN A 88 -0.52 -12.03 -2.34
CA ASN A 88 -0.29 -13.47 -2.28
C ASN A 88 1.18 -13.80 -2.01
N GLN A 89 2.11 -13.06 -2.64
CA GLN A 89 3.53 -13.22 -2.35
C GLN A 89 3.85 -12.93 -0.87
N VAL A 90 3.28 -11.87 -0.29
CA VAL A 90 3.43 -11.57 1.15
C VAL A 90 2.84 -12.69 2.02
N ILE A 91 1.73 -13.31 1.60
CA ILE A 91 1.12 -14.45 2.32
C ILE A 91 2.04 -15.68 2.25
N ASP A 92 2.54 -16.02 1.07
CA ASP A 92 3.42 -17.18 0.84
C ASP A 92 4.73 -17.05 1.62
N ASP A 93 5.24 -15.82 1.76
CA ASP A 93 6.44 -15.50 2.55
C ASP A 93 6.19 -15.49 4.08
N MET A 94 4.96 -15.76 4.53
CA MET A 94 4.52 -15.63 5.93
C MET A 94 4.68 -14.21 6.49
N GLY A 95 4.46 -13.23 5.61
CA GLY A 95 4.68 -11.82 5.84
C GLY A 95 6.00 -11.34 5.23
N GLY A 96 6.08 -10.04 4.96
CA GLY A 96 7.19 -9.48 4.19
C GLY A 96 6.80 -8.23 3.43
N ILE A 97 7.65 -7.93 2.45
CA ILE A 97 7.47 -6.88 1.46
C ILE A 97 7.55 -7.51 0.09
N SER A 98 6.70 -7.12 -0.85
CA SER A 98 6.74 -7.60 -2.24
C SER A 98 6.61 -6.46 -3.24
N VAL A 99 7.19 -6.67 -4.42
CA VAL A 99 7.01 -5.82 -5.60
C VAL A 99 6.68 -6.72 -6.77
N VAL A 100 5.57 -6.45 -7.45
CA VAL A 100 5.08 -7.27 -8.57
C VAL A 100 4.71 -6.38 -9.75
N SER A 101 5.01 -6.87 -10.96
CA SER A 101 4.50 -6.36 -12.23
C SER A 101 4.39 -7.50 -13.24
N GLU A 102 3.81 -7.24 -14.41
CA GLU A 102 3.83 -8.18 -15.53
C GLU A 102 5.24 -8.67 -15.92
N ASP A 103 6.27 -7.84 -15.76
CA ASP A 103 7.63 -8.14 -16.24
C ASP A 103 8.50 -8.85 -15.20
N PHE A 104 8.25 -8.61 -13.91
CA PHE A 104 9.08 -9.07 -12.82
C PHE A 104 8.33 -9.11 -11.49
N SER A 105 8.81 -9.95 -10.58
CA SER A 105 8.39 -9.97 -9.17
C SER A 105 9.58 -10.30 -8.28
N ASP A 106 9.58 -9.75 -7.07
CA ASP A 106 10.53 -10.12 -6.01
C ASP A 106 9.96 -9.76 -4.63
N SER A 107 10.51 -10.35 -3.57
CA SER A 107 10.05 -10.14 -2.20
C SER A 107 11.14 -10.27 -1.14
N LEU A 108 10.86 -9.69 0.03
CA LEU A 108 11.65 -9.81 1.24
C LEU A 108 10.79 -10.49 2.31
N PRO A 109 11.01 -11.80 2.57
CA PRO A 109 10.30 -12.51 3.62
C PRO A 109 10.63 -11.96 5.02
N LEU A 110 9.59 -11.78 5.84
CA LEU A 110 9.66 -11.38 7.24
C LEU A 110 8.89 -12.40 8.12
N PRO A 111 9.28 -13.68 8.14
CA PRO A 111 8.46 -14.77 8.68
C PRO A 111 8.15 -14.66 10.18
N ILE A 112 8.91 -13.85 10.93
CA ILE A 112 8.65 -13.63 12.36
C ILE A 112 7.57 -12.54 12.48
N ALA A 113 6.33 -12.99 12.72
CA ALA A 113 5.13 -12.16 12.86
C ALA A 113 4.79 -11.29 11.62
N GLY A 114 5.43 -11.53 10.48
CA GLY A 114 5.35 -10.64 9.31
C GLY A 114 6.04 -9.30 9.52
N LEU A 115 7.00 -9.21 10.43
CA LEU A 115 7.67 -7.96 10.82
C LEU A 115 9.20 -8.07 10.82
N MET A 116 9.74 -9.26 11.08
CA MET A 116 11.18 -9.47 11.20
C MET A 116 11.63 -10.69 10.40
N SER A 117 12.87 -10.62 9.91
CA SER A 117 13.57 -11.74 9.31
C SER A 117 14.53 -12.38 10.32
N ASN A 118 14.81 -13.67 10.14
CA ASN A 118 15.86 -14.42 10.82
C ASN A 118 17.17 -14.51 10.01
N GLU A 119 17.23 -13.84 8.86
CA GLU A 119 18.42 -13.73 8.02
C GLU A 119 19.43 -12.69 8.55
N ASP A 120 20.64 -12.69 7.98
CA ASP A 120 21.67 -11.70 8.30
C ASP A 120 21.25 -10.28 7.87
N VAL A 121 21.59 -9.28 8.69
CA VAL A 121 21.21 -7.87 8.47
C VAL A 121 21.69 -7.34 7.12
N TYR A 122 22.85 -7.76 6.63
CA TYR A 122 23.38 -7.32 5.33
C TYR A 122 22.56 -7.89 4.18
N VAL A 123 22.09 -9.14 4.29
CA VAL A 123 21.20 -9.78 3.30
C VAL A 123 19.85 -9.07 3.26
N VAL A 124 19.26 -8.79 4.43
CA VAL A 124 17.99 -8.07 4.53
C VAL A 124 18.11 -6.66 3.95
N ALA A 125 19.19 -5.93 4.27
CA ALA A 125 19.42 -4.58 3.77
C ALA A 125 19.62 -4.54 2.25
N GLU A 126 20.41 -5.47 1.70
CA GLU A 126 20.59 -5.61 0.25
C GLU A 126 19.26 -5.88 -0.44
N LYS A 127 18.49 -6.84 0.07
CA LYS A 127 17.20 -7.22 -0.50
C LYS A 127 16.19 -6.08 -0.46
N LEU A 128 16.09 -5.35 0.66
CA LEU A 128 15.24 -4.17 0.76
C LEU A 128 15.66 -3.08 -0.24
N GLY A 129 16.97 -2.88 -0.43
CA GLY A 129 17.51 -1.98 -1.44
C GLY A 129 17.12 -2.37 -2.87
N VAL A 130 17.13 -3.67 -3.19
CA VAL A 130 16.63 -4.19 -4.48
C VAL A 130 15.15 -3.86 -4.65
N LEU A 131 14.32 -4.10 -3.64
CA LEU A 131 12.87 -3.80 -3.72
C LEU A 131 12.58 -2.31 -3.87
N HIS A 132 13.36 -1.42 -3.24
CA HIS A 132 13.25 0.03 -3.47
C HIS A 132 13.55 0.39 -4.93
N ASN A 133 14.62 -0.16 -5.51
CA ASN A 133 14.96 0.08 -6.91
C ASN A 133 13.88 -0.45 -7.86
N MET A 134 13.28 -1.59 -7.54
CA MET A 134 12.17 -2.15 -8.31
C MET A 134 10.91 -1.27 -8.23
N ALA A 135 10.56 -0.78 -7.04
CA ALA A 135 9.45 0.18 -6.88
C ALA A 135 9.70 1.47 -7.69
N ALA A 136 10.92 1.99 -7.67
CA ALA A 136 11.31 3.13 -8.51
C ALA A 136 11.18 2.82 -10.01
N ALA A 137 11.57 1.60 -10.46
CA ALA A 137 11.41 1.16 -11.85
C ALA A 137 9.94 1.02 -12.28
N LEU A 138 9.01 0.80 -11.35
CA LEU A 138 7.57 0.88 -11.59
C LEU A 138 7.04 2.32 -11.72
N GLY A 139 7.90 3.33 -11.49
CA GLY A 139 7.57 4.75 -11.56
C GLY A 139 7.37 5.41 -10.19
N CYS A 140 7.68 4.73 -9.09
CA CYS A 140 7.52 5.31 -7.75
C CYS A 140 8.39 6.57 -7.59
N GLN A 141 7.80 7.63 -7.04
CA GLN A 141 8.48 8.92 -6.82
C GLN A 141 8.88 9.17 -5.36
N ILE A 142 8.42 8.33 -4.44
CA ILE A 142 8.72 8.41 -3.01
C ILE A 142 10.05 7.71 -2.73
N GLU A 143 10.92 8.33 -1.92
CA GLU A 143 12.25 7.77 -1.60
C GLU A 143 12.13 6.47 -0.78
N ALA A 144 11.22 6.45 0.19
CA ALA A 144 10.99 5.32 1.10
C ALA A 144 9.55 4.77 0.96
N PRO A 145 9.17 4.15 -0.16
CA PRO A 145 7.78 3.83 -0.48
C PRO A 145 7.13 2.87 0.53
N PHE A 146 7.86 1.86 1.00
CA PHE A 146 7.32 0.90 1.98
C PHE A 146 7.09 1.53 3.35
N MET A 147 7.96 2.46 3.76
CA MET A 147 7.80 3.21 5.01
C MET A 147 6.58 4.14 4.91
N THR A 148 6.48 4.93 3.84
CA THR A 148 5.33 5.82 3.64
C THR A 148 4.02 5.03 3.56
N MET A 149 4.03 3.90 2.86
CA MET A 149 2.89 2.99 2.79
C MET A 149 2.49 2.47 4.18
N ALA A 150 3.45 2.09 5.02
CA ALA A 150 3.17 1.62 6.37
C ALA A 150 2.37 2.63 7.20
N PHE A 151 2.63 3.93 7.04
CA PHE A 151 1.92 5.00 7.73
C PHE A 151 0.59 5.40 7.11
N MET A 152 0.21 4.87 5.94
CA MET A 152 -1.15 5.05 5.41
C MET A 152 -2.19 4.30 6.25
N ALA A 153 -1.76 3.33 7.05
CA ALA A 153 -2.62 2.56 7.95
C ALA A 153 -2.71 3.08 9.40
N LEU A 154 -1.94 4.13 9.75
CA LEU A 154 -1.84 4.59 11.13
C LEU A 154 -2.98 5.56 11.47
N LEU A 155 -4.11 5.04 11.93
CA LEU A 155 -5.36 5.80 12.14
C LEU A 155 -5.28 6.96 13.15
N VAL A 156 -4.29 6.95 14.03
CA VAL A 156 -4.18 7.90 15.15
C VAL A 156 -3.44 9.20 14.78
N ILE A 157 -3.07 9.39 13.51
CA ILE A 157 -2.45 10.62 13.02
C ILE A 157 -3.26 11.26 11.87
N PRO A 158 -3.33 12.61 11.79
CA PRO A 158 -4.05 13.30 10.72
C PRO A 158 -3.54 13.04 9.29
N SER A 159 -4.32 13.28 8.24
CA SER A 159 -5.76 13.63 8.21
C SER A 159 -6.62 12.46 7.71
N ILE A 160 -6.15 11.70 6.70
CA ILE A 160 -6.88 10.55 6.17
C ILE A 160 -5.98 9.32 6.13
N LYS A 161 -6.53 8.17 6.54
CA LYS A 161 -5.84 6.88 6.59
C LYS A 161 -6.78 5.75 6.14
N ILE A 162 -6.28 4.53 6.03
CA ILE A 162 -7.07 3.34 5.70
C ILE A 162 -6.78 2.22 6.70
N SER A 163 -7.82 1.53 7.18
CA SER A 163 -7.66 0.26 7.90
C SER A 163 -8.38 -0.85 7.17
N ASP A 164 -8.32 -2.07 7.70
CA ASP A 164 -9.08 -3.24 7.26
C ASP A 164 -10.61 -3.04 7.30
N LYS A 165 -11.08 -1.95 7.93
CA LYS A 165 -12.50 -1.59 8.05
C LYS A 165 -12.94 -0.47 7.09
N GLY A 166 -12.01 0.19 6.40
CA GLY A 166 -12.34 1.24 5.44
C GLY A 166 -11.43 2.47 5.51
N LEU A 167 -11.80 3.48 4.72
CA LEU A 167 -11.21 4.80 4.74
C LEU A 167 -11.59 5.52 6.04
N PHE A 168 -10.63 6.16 6.68
CA PHE A 168 -10.79 6.76 8.00
C PHE A 168 -10.36 8.22 7.98
N ASP A 169 -11.22 9.09 8.52
CA ASP A 169 -10.97 10.51 8.72
C ASP A 169 -10.42 10.69 10.14
N GLY A 170 -9.11 10.92 10.25
CA GLY A 170 -8.41 11.06 11.53
C GLY A 170 -8.71 12.39 12.23
N ASP A 171 -9.19 13.40 11.51
CA ASP A 171 -9.57 14.69 12.09
C ASP A 171 -10.92 14.60 12.81
N ASN A 172 -11.89 13.89 12.19
CA ASN A 172 -13.23 13.68 12.77
C ASN A 172 -13.35 12.37 13.56
N PHE A 173 -12.34 11.50 13.46
CA PHE A 173 -12.25 10.18 14.10
C PHE A 173 -13.39 9.22 13.72
N GLU A 174 -13.72 9.16 12.43
CA GLU A 174 -14.79 8.33 11.90
C GLU A 174 -14.43 7.66 10.56
N PHE A 175 -15.12 6.56 10.25
CA PHE A 175 -15.04 5.95 8.92
C PHE A 175 -15.84 6.76 7.92
N MET A 176 -15.33 6.83 6.69
CA MET A 176 -15.96 7.59 5.61
C MET A 176 -16.03 6.80 4.31
N ASP A 177 -16.99 7.19 3.46
CA ASP A 177 -17.14 6.60 2.13
C ASP A 177 -16.00 7.02 1.19
N VAL A 178 -15.57 6.08 0.36
CA VAL A 178 -14.55 6.32 -0.67
C VAL A 178 -15.11 7.11 -1.84
N ILE A 179 -16.40 6.88 -2.17
CA ILE A 179 -17.11 7.50 -3.28
C ILE A 179 -18.04 8.57 -2.72
N ILE A 180 -17.87 9.80 -3.20
CA ILE A 180 -18.76 10.92 -2.90
C ILE A 180 -19.88 10.92 -3.96
N LYS A 181 -21.13 11.04 -3.53
CA LYS A 181 -22.31 11.10 -4.40
C LYS A 181 -22.61 12.52 -4.86
#